data_AF-A0A8J7EG31-F1
#
_entry.id   AF-A0A8J7EG31-F1
#
_cell.length_a   1.000
_cell.length_b   1.000
_cell.length_c   1.000
_cell.angle_alpha   90.00
_cell.angle_beta   90.00
_cell.angle_gamma   90.00
#
_symmetry.space_group_name_H-M   'P 1'
#
loop_
_entity.id
_entity.type
_entity.pdbx_description
1 polymer ?
#
loop_
_entity_poly.entity_id
_entity_poly.type
_entity_poly.pdbx_seq_one_letter_code
_entity_poly.pdbx_strand_id
1 'polypeptide(L)'
;MNVQLWQEKIVEVLKDIADEEFQREAWFEQGDKVSSPEELYCNLLEDFVFEEFIEKQESLLSNIQLIWARELISKMRAFKGKIFSCSDPKEILDDERWREISQLADHLKATFKA
;
A
#
# COMPACT_ATOMS: atom_id res chain seq x y z
N MET A 1 0.00 1.77 -20.10
CA MET A 1 1.10 2.07 -19.17
C MET A 1 2.22 1.07 -19.40
N ASN A 2 3.49 1.50 -19.41
CA ASN A 2 4.64 0.58 -19.48
C ASN A 2 4.67 -0.25 -18.18
N VAL A 3 4.84 -1.58 -18.27
CA VAL A 3 4.87 -2.49 -17.11
C VAL A 3 5.94 -2.08 -16.10
N GLN A 4 7.10 -1.60 -16.57
CA GLN A 4 8.18 -1.14 -15.70
C GLN A 4 7.77 0.12 -14.93
N LEU A 5 7.19 1.12 -15.62
CA LEU A 5 6.67 2.32 -14.98
C LEU A 5 5.54 1.99 -13.99
N TRP A 6 4.70 1.02 -14.33
CA TRP A 6 3.62 0.56 -13.46
C TRP A 6 4.18 -0.05 -12.17
N GLN A 7 5.16 -0.95 -12.30
CA GLN A 7 5.86 -1.55 -11.17
C GLN A 7 6.55 -0.50 -10.30
N GLU A 8 7.24 0.47 -10.91
CA GLU A 8 7.89 1.58 -10.20
C GLU A 8 6.87 2.35 -9.34
N LYS A 9 5.70 2.68 -9.90
CA LYS A 9 4.63 3.38 -9.17
C LYS A 9 4.02 2.55 -8.05
N ILE A 10 3.78 1.27 -8.27
CA ILE A 10 3.32 0.36 -7.21
C ILE A 10 4.37 0.29 -6.09
N VAL A 11 5.65 0.19 -6.41
CA VAL A 11 6.73 0.14 -5.43
C VAL A 11 6.86 1.44 -4.65
N GLU A 12 6.65 2.60 -5.27
CA GLU A 12 6.56 3.89 -4.58
C GLU A 12 5.43 3.88 -3.54
N VAL A 13 4.21 3.50 -3.92
CA VAL A 13 3.08 3.45 -2.99
C VAL A 13 3.30 2.42 -1.88
N LEU A 14 3.88 1.25 -2.17
CA LEU A 14 4.22 0.26 -1.16
C LEU A 14 5.30 0.74 -0.19
N LYS A 15 6.23 1.60 -0.61
CA LYS A 15 7.19 2.25 0.30
C LYS A 15 6.46 3.18 1.25
N ASP A 16 5.56 4.00 0.72
CA ASP A 16 4.81 4.98 1.50
C ASP A 16 3.85 4.30 2.50
N ILE A 17 3.24 3.16 2.13
CA ILE A 17 2.44 2.33 3.05
C ILE A 17 3.31 1.64 4.12
N ALA A 18 4.57 1.33 3.82
CA ALA A 18 5.46 0.66 4.75
C ALA A 18 6.24 1.62 5.67
N ASP A 19 6.21 2.93 5.40
CA ASP A 19 7.03 3.94 6.07
C ASP A 19 6.18 4.73 7.07
N GLU A 20 6.26 4.36 8.34
CA GLU A 20 5.51 5.02 9.42
C GLU A 20 5.97 6.48 9.62
N GLU A 21 7.25 6.78 9.40
CA GLU A 21 7.78 8.15 9.55
C GLU A 21 7.19 9.05 8.46
N PHE A 22 7.22 8.59 7.20
CA PHE A 22 6.53 9.27 6.11
C PHE A 22 5.04 9.47 6.39
N GLN A 23 4.34 8.44 6.89
CA GLN A 23 2.90 8.56 7.21
C GLN A 23 2.66 9.61 8.29
N ARG A 24 3.48 9.65 9.34
CA ARG A 24 3.37 10.68 10.39
C ARG A 24 3.59 12.07 9.80
N GLU A 25 4.64 12.26 9.01
CA GLU A 25 4.92 13.58 8.43
C GLU A 25 3.82 14.02 7.45
N ALA A 26 3.41 13.13 6.54
CA ALA A 26 2.52 13.46 5.45
C ALA A 26 1.05 13.54 5.84
N TRP A 27 0.59 12.72 6.79
CA TRP A 27 -0.82 12.68 7.21
C TRP A 27 -1.17 13.74 8.26
N PHE A 28 -0.17 14.22 9.01
CA PHE A 28 -0.37 15.24 10.05
C PHE A 28 0.04 16.64 9.57
N GLU A 29 0.27 16.83 8.27
CA GLU A 29 0.69 18.10 7.66
C GLU A 29 1.98 18.67 8.29
N GLN A 30 2.90 17.79 8.71
CA GLN A 30 4.14 18.15 9.40
C GLN A 30 5.36 18.25 8.47
N GLY A 31 5.19 18.06 7.16
CA GLY A 31 6.26 18.11 6.15
C GLY A 31 5.85 18.70 4.80
N ASP A 32 6.77 18.71 3.84
CA ASP A 32 6.56 19.27 2.49
C ASP A 32 5.64 18.40 1.61
N LYS A 33 5.42 17.15 2.01
CA LYS A 33 4.55 16.19 1.33
C LYS A 33 3.23 16.11 2.07
N VAL A 34 2.14 16.19 1.33
CA VAL A 34 0.79 15.97 1.85
C VAL A 34 0.32 14.63 1.29
N SER A 35 -0.13 13.74 2.17
CA SER A 35 -0.85 12.54 1.76
C SER A 35 -1.88 12.12 2.80
N SER A 36 -2.66 11.10 2.50
CA SER A 36 -3.63 10.53 3.42
C SER A 36 -3.73 9.01 3.30
N PRO A 37 -4.27 8.31 4.31
CA PRO A 37 -4.57 6.89 4.20
C PRO A 37 -5.50 6.56 3.02
N GLU A 38 -6.45 7.46 2.72
CA GLU A 38 -7.36 7.34 1.58
C GLU A 38 -6.60 7.42 0.25
N GLU A 39 -5.66 8.36 0.12
CA GLU A 39 -4.84 8.49 -1.08
C GLU A 39 -3.96 7.25 -1.30
N LEU A 40 -3.33 6.71 -0.25
CA LEU A 40 -2.52 5.49 -0.40
C LEU A 40 -3.38 4.30 -0.83
N TYR A 41 -4.62 4.20 -0.31
CA TYR A 41 -5.59 3.20 -0.76
C TYR A 41 -5.94 3.38 -2.25
N CYS A 42 -6.32 4.59 -2.64
CA CYS A 42 -6.74 4.91 -4.01
C CYS A 42 -5.59 4.68 -4.99
N ASN A 43 -4.41 5.20 -4.68
CA ASN A 43 -3.21 5.03 -5.49
C ASN A 43 -2.93 3.54 -5.74
N LEU A 44 -2.94 2.70 -4.69
CA LEU A 44 -2.60 1.29 -4.84
C LEU A 44 -3.69 0.49 -5.57
N LEU A 45 -4.95 0.57 -5.12
CA LEU A 45 -6.01 -0.34 -5.55
C LEU A 45 -6.86 0.21 -6.69
N GLU A 46 -6.98 1.52 -6.82
CA GLU A 46 -7.86 2.16 -7.82
C GLU A 46 -7.04 2.72 -8.99
N ASP A 47 -5.99 3.51 -8.74
CA ASP A 47 -5.22 4.17 -9.80
C ASP A 47 -4.19 3.24 -10.45
N PHE A 48 -3.42 2.52 -9.62
CA PHE A 48 -2.45 1.54 -10.10
C PHE A 48 -2.99 0.11 -10.12
N VAL A 49 -4.28 -0.11 -9.83
CA VAL A 49 -4.99 -1.38 -10.05
C VAL A 49 -4.14 -2.61 -9.65
N PHE A 50 -3.59 -2.58 -8.43
CA PHE A 50 -2.57 -3.54 -7.99
C PHE A 50 -2.99 -5.01 -8.13
N GLU A 51 -4.28 -5.31 -7.99
CA GLU A 51 -4.81 -6.66 -8.21
C GLU A 51 -4.59 -7.14 -9.66
N GLU A 52 -4.96 -6.34 -10.66
CA GLU A 52 -4.72 -6.67 -12.06
C GLU A 52 -3.22 -6.79 -12.38
N PHE A 53 -2.39 -5.96 -11.74
CA PHE A 53 -0.95 -6.05 -11.88
C PHE A 53 -0.45 -7.42 -11.40
N ILE A 54 -0.87 -7.85 -10.21
CA ILE A 54 -0.46 -9.14 -9.63
C ILE A 54 -0.95 -10.33 -10.49
N GLU A 55 -2.17 -10.28 -11.00
CA GLU A 55 -2.68 -11.32 -11.91
C GLU A 55 -1.83 -11.41 -13.19
N LYS A 56 -1.42 -10.28 -13.76
CA LYS A 56 -0.55 -10.26 -14.95
C LYS A 56 0.88 -10.72 -14.66
N GLN A 57 1.35 -10.59 -13.42
CA GLN A 57 2.69 -11.01 -12.99
C GLN A 57 2.70 -12.39 -12.31
N GLU A 58 1.59 -13.14 -12.32
CA GLU A 58 1.47 -14.37 -11.52
C GLU A 58 2.56 -15.41 -11.81
N SER A 59 2.99 -15.53 -13.06
CA SER A 59 4.05 -16.47 -13.47
C SER A 59 5.47 -16.04 -13.08
N LEU A 60 5.66 -14.78 -12.70
CA LEU A 60 6.95 -14.19 -12.34
C LEU A 60 7.15 -14.08 -10.83
N LEU A 61 6.07 -14.24 -10.06
CA LEU A 61 6.09 -14.21 -8.61
C LEU A 61 6.13 -15.61 -8.02
N SER A 62 6.85 -15.77 -6.91
CA SER A 62 6.78 -17.00 -6.12
C SER A 62 5.44 -17.12 -5.41
N ASN A 63 5.06 -18.35 -5.04
CA ASN A 63 3.82 -18.61 -4.30
C ASN A 63 3.68 -17.77 -3.02
N ILE A 64 4.79 -17.54 -2.29
CA ILE A 64 4.74 -16.74 -1.06
C ILE A 64 4.48 -15.26 -1.36
N GLN A 65 5.05 -14.72 -2.43
CA GLN A 65 4.83 -13.33 -2.86
C GLN A 65 3.38 -13.13 -3.33
N LEU A 66 2.82 -14.11 -4.03
CA LEU A 66 1.41 -14.09 -4.42
C LEU A 66 0.48 -14.13 -3.21
N ILE A 67 0.81 -14.92 -2.19
CA ILE A 67 0.06 -14.96 -0.93
C ILE A 67 0.09 -13.59 -0.26
N TRP A 68 1.27 -12.99 -0.08
CA TRP A 68 1.39 -11.66 0.52
C TRP A 68 0.64 -10.59 -0.27
N ALA A 69 0.71 -10.62 -1.59
CA ALA A 69 0.00 -9.66 -2.45
C ALA A 69 -1.52 -9.77 -2.29
N ARG A 70 -2.06 -10.99 -2.35
CA ARG A 70 -3.49 -11.26 -2.14
C ARG A 70 -3.94 -10.90 -0.73
N GLU A 71 -3.10 -11.16 0.26
CA GLU A 71 -3.37 -10.79 1.65
C GLU A 71 -3.40 -9.28 1.86
N LEU A 72 -2.44 -8.54 1.28
CA LEU A 72 -2.43 -7.07 1.30
C LEU A 72 -3.71 -6.50 0.68
N ILE A 73 -4.09 -6.97 -0.51
CA ILE A 73 -5.33 -6.55 -1.21
C ILE A 73 -6.55 -6.79 -0.32
N SER A 74 -6.65 -7.99 0.26
CA SER A 74 -7.76 -8.37 1.14
C SER A 74 -7.85 -7.48 2.38
N LYS A 75 -6.73 -7.26 3.08
CA LYS A 75 -6.69 -6.43 4.29
C LYS A 75 -6.99 -4.97 3.97
N MET A 76 -6.43 -4.40 2.91
CA MET A 76 -6.74 -3.04 2.47
C MET A 76 -8.23 -2.85 2.18
N ARG A 77 -8.86 -3.81 1.47
CA ARG A 77 -10.31 -3.78 1.20
C ARG A 77 -11.15 -3.89 2.48
N ALA A 78 -10.78 -4.80 3.38
CA ALA A 78 -11.47 -4.95 4.67
C ALA A 78 -11.32 -3.70 5.54
N PHE A 79 -10.20 -2.99 5.41
CA PHE A 79 -9.90 -1.78 6.17
C PHE A 79 -10.47 -0.50 5.52
N LYS A 80 -10.94 -0.55 4.27
CA LYS A 80 -11.51 0.58 3.51
C LYS A 80 -12.52 1.37 4.34
N GLY A 81 -13.46 0.70 5.01
CA GLY A 81 -14.48 1.36 5.82
C GLY A 81 -13.90 2.29 6.88
N LYS A 82 -12.81 1.88 7.55
CA LYS A 82 -12.12 2.71 8.55
C LYS A 82 -11.32 3.84 7.89
N ILE A 83 -10.61 3.55 6.80
CA ILE A 83 -9.85 4.55 6.02
C ILE A 83 -10.72 5.76 5.64
N PHE A 84 -11.91 5.50 5.07
CA PHE A 84 -12.78 6.54 4.49
C PHE A 84 -13.79 7.15 5.47
N SER A 85 -13.82 6.71 6.74
CA SER A 85 -14.74 7.24 7.75
C SER A 85 -14.04 7.82 8.97
N CYS A 86 -12.74 7.61 9.11
CA CYS A 86 -11.97 8.10 10.23
C CYS A 86 -11.53 9.54 9.99
N SER A 87 -11.94 10.45 10.86
CA SER A 87 -11.55 11.86 10.79
C SER A 87 -10.15 12.15 11.33
N ASP A 88 -9.54 11.22 12.06
CA ASP A 88 -8.21 11.37 12.65
C ASP A 88 -7.26 10.27 12.11
N PRO A 89 -6.31 10.62 11.22
CA PRO A 89 -5.32 9.67 10.68
C PRO A 89 -4.48 8.96 11.76
N LYS A 90 -4.39 9.52 12.96
CA LYS A 90 -3.67 8.89 14.08
C LYS A 90 -4.32 7.60 14.54
N GLU A 91 -5.65 7.53 14.52
CA GLU A 91 -6.35 6.30 14.86
C GLU A 91 -6.07 5.19 13.84
N ILE A 92 -5.83 5.54 12.58
CA ILE A 92 -5.43 4.57 11.54
C ILE A 92 -4.01 4.09 11.82
N LEU A 93 -3.08 5.01 12.11
CA LEU A 93 -1.68 4.67 12.36
C LEU A 93 -1.50 3.77 13.60
N ASP A 94 -2.29 3.99 14.63
CA ASP A 94 -2.26 3.19 15.87
C ASP A 94 -3.05 1.87 15.76
N ASP A 95 -3.78 1.64 14.66
CA ASP A 95 -4.58 0.41 14.44
C ASP A 95 -3.69 -0.79 14.09
N GLU A 96 -3.83 -1.89 14.82
CA GLU A 96 -3.08 -3.13 14.58
C GLU A 96 -3.26 -3.65 13.15
N ARG A 97 -4.45 -3.48 12.56
CA ARG A 97 -4.73 -3.93 11.19
C ARG A 97 -3.95 -3.11 10.16
N TRP A 98 -3.74 -1.81 10.42
CA TRP A 98 -2.91 -0.97 9.57
C TRP A 98 -1.43 -1.35 9.69
N ARG A 99 -0.96 -1.71 10.88
CA ARG A 99 0.41 -2.22 11.07
C ARG A 99 0.65 -3.50 10.29
N GLU A 100 -0.31 -4.43 10.28
CA GLU A 100 -0.22 -5.64 9.44
C GLU A 100 -0.16 -5.30 7.93
N ILE A 101 -0.98 -4.35 7.48
CA ILE A 101 -0.93 -3.83 6.09
C ILE A 101 0.47 -3.27 5.77
N SER A 102 1.01 -2.46 6.68
CA SER A 102 2.32 -1.82 6.54
C SER A 102 3.45 -2.85 6.45
N GLN A 103 3.39 -3.91 7.26
CA GLN A 103 4.36 -5.02 7.23
C GLN A 103 4.29 -5.81 5.91
N LEU A 104 3.09 -6.10 5.40
CA LEU A 104 2.93 -6.77 4.10
C LEU A 104 3.45 -5.91 2.96
N ALA A 105 3.22 -4.60 3.00
CA ALA A 105 3.78 -3.66 2.02
C ALA A 105 5.31 -3.64 2.06
N ASP A 106 5.92 -3.72 3.25
CA ASP A 106 7.37 -3.82 3.42
C ASP A 106 7.95 -5.11 2.78
N HIS A 107 7.28 -6.24 2.96
CA HIS A 107 7.68 -7.49 2.31
C HIS A 107 7.54 -7.45 0.78
N LEU A 108 6.46 -6.86 0.28
CA LEU A 108 6.20 -6.77 -1.16
C LEU A 108 7.10 -5.76 -1.87
N LYS A 109 7.42 -4.61 -1.27
CA LYS A 109 8.33 -3.64 -1.92
C LYS A 109 9.72 -4.23 -2.16
N ALA A 110 10.17 -5.16 -1.31
CA ALA A 110 11.43 -5.88 -1.50
C ALA A 110 11.37 -6.88 -2.65
N THR A 111 10.19 -7.43 -2.96
CA THR A 111 9.97 -8.39 -4.05
C THR A 111 10.18 -7.78 -5.43
N PHE A 112 9.80 -6.52 -5.61
CA PHE A 112 9.82 -5.83 -6.90
C PHE A 112 11.10 -5.00 -7.13
N LYS A 113 12.07 -5.06 -6.22
CA LYS A 113 13.42 -4.53 -6.42
C LYS A 113 14.29 -5.62 -7.08
N ALA A 114 14.19 -5.76 -8.40
CA ALA A 114 15.08 -6.59 -9.21
C ALA A 114 15.67 -5.75 -10.35
#